data_AF-A0A9P4WQM2-F1
#
_entry.id   AF-A0A9P4WQM2-F1
#
_cell.length_a   1.000
_cell.length_b   1.000
_cell.length_c   1.000
_cell.angle_alpha   90.00
_cell.angle_beta   90.00
_cell.angle_gamma   90.00
#
_symmetry.space_group_name_H-M   'P 1'
#
loop_
_entity.id
_entity.type
_entity.pdbx_description
1 polymer ?
#
loop_
_entity_poly.entity_id
_entity_poly.type
_entity_poly.pdbx_seq_one_letter_code
_entity_poly.pdbx_strand_id
1 'polypeptide(L)'
;MAAPTRFTYPFATSPDIIRSHQKDAYFSGVLLDQLSTLLRKIYGARFAHTYVSETRVIGELLYLGLTTAIGNRTLGEEYCDIVQVENETGRLPALSRRAGYILSCILGPYALGKILPKLRRRMRAKLEANLRRYGRLQAKTQEGGKEVSRPLGMRVQNYILENLDTITSPSPVYALSLATFYFSGSYYHLSKRIWGLRYIFTRQVQESDARVGYEVLGVLLVLQMAVQGYLHLHNTMTSADSSTALPVGTSAVVGGGAEVSLDPNAYSANNALLFDASMPPPAASSDLQKWTHTPANDKPKYELENEETMGWIGGGNRKCTLCLEEMKDPSVTTCGHVFCWTCISDWAREKPECPLCRQSCLVQHVLPLRG
;
A
#
# COMPACT_ATOMS: atom_id res chain seq x y z
N MET A 1 -35.52 46.70 1.53
CA MET A 1 -34.39 45.93 2.09
C MET A 1 -34.45 44.54 1.48
N ALA A 2 -33.51 44.20 0.58
CA ALA A 2 -33.40 42.83 0.08
C ALA A 2 -33.02 41.92 1.27
N ALA A 3 -33.74 40.82 1.45
CA ALA A 3 -33.38 39.83 2.45
C ALA A 3 -31.94 39.35 2.19
N PRO A 4 -31.09 39.18 3.22
CA PRO A 4 -29.74 38.68 3.01
C PRO A 4 -29.83 37.32 2.33
N THR A 5 -29.19 37.20 1.17
CA THR A 5 -29.08 35.94 0.45
C THR A 5 -28.42 34.92 1.38
N ARG A 6 -29.18 33.90 1.79
CA ARG A 6 -28.63 32.81 2.61
C ARG A 6 -27.61 32.08 1.75
N PHE A 7 -26.34 32.29 2.06
CA PHE A 7 -25.25 31.62 1.39
C PHE A 7 -25.24 30.14 1.80
N THR A 8 -25.59 29.25 0.87
CA THR A 8 -25.55 27.80 1.11
C THR A 8 -24.22 27.27 0.64
N TYR A 9 -23.40 26.78 1.57
CA TYR A 9 -22.13 26.15 1.25
C TYR A 9 -22.37 24.72 0.73
N PRO A 10 -21.96 24.40 -0.51
CA PRO A 10 -22.10 23.05 -1.03
C PRO A 10 -21.12 22.08 -0.34
N PHE A 11 -21.51 20.80 -0.28
CA PHE A 11 -20.62 19.75 0.20
C PHE A 11 -19.44 19.55 -0.74
N ALA A 12 -18.29 19.18 -0.17
CA ALA A 12 -17.11 18.86 -0.95
C ALA A 12 -17.34 17.63 -1.82
N THR A 13 -16.77 17.65 -3.02
CA THR A 13 -16.82 16.54 -3.97
C THR A 13 -15.72 15.51 -3.65
N SER A 14 -15.87 14.27 -4.15
CA SER A 14 -14.86 13.22 -3.94
C SER A 14 -13.44 13.62 -4.37
N PRO A 15 -13.21 14.33 -5.51
CA PRO A 15 -11.85 14.67 -5.92
C PRO A 15 -11.15 15.72 -5.05
N ASP A 16 -11.88 16.65 -4.45
CA ASP A 16 -11.30 17.64 -3.54
C ASP A 16 -10.92 16.99 -2.20
N ILE A 17 -11.74 16.06 -1.69
CA ILE A 17 -11.46 15.31 -0.47
C ILE A 17 -10.22 14.41 -0.65
N ILE A 18 -10.04 13.79 -1.81
CA ILE A 18 -8.86 12.96 -2.09
C ILE A 18 -7.60 13.83 -2.18
N ARG A 19 -7.66 14.97 -2.87
CA ARG A 19 -6.51 15.88 -2.97
C ARG A 19 -6.12 16.49 -1.63
N SER A 20 -7.08 16.86 -0.81
CA SER A 20 -6.80 17.36 0.54
C SER A 20 -6.08 16.27 1.36
N HIS A 21 -6.57 15.03 1.30
CA HIS A 21 -5.95 13.90 1.97
C HIS A 21 -4.53 13.61 1.47
N GLN A 22 -4.30 13.63 0.15
CA GLN A 22 -2.97 13.44 -0.43
C GLN A 22 -2.00 14.54 0.04
N LYS A 23 -2.47 15.78 0.11
CA LYS A 23 -1.66 16.91 0.59
C LYS A 23 -1.34 16.79 2.08
N ASP A 24 -2.30 16.35 2.90
CA ASP A 24 -2.09 16.07 4.31
C ASP A 24 -1.09 14.92 4.51
N ALA A 25 -1.21 13.84 3.75
CA ALA A 25 -0.27 12.71 3.80
C ALA A 25 1.15 13.14 3.43
N TYR A 26 1.32 14.00 2.43
CA TYR A 26 2.62 14.57 2.07
C TYR A 26 3.26 15.32 3.25
N PHE A 27 2.55 16.26 3.87
CA PHE A 27 3.10 17.03 4.99
C PHE A 27 3.33 16.18 6.24
N SER A 28 2.46 15.21 6.52
CA SER A 28 2.68 14.24 7.59
C SER A 28 3.95 13.40 7.32
N GLY A 29 4.22 13.04 6.07
CA GLY A 29 5.44 12.35 5.67
C GLY A 29 6.70 13.20 5.86
N VAL A 30 6.66 14.48 5.48
CA VAL A 30 7.76 15.42 5.71
C VAL A 30 8.05 15.56 7.21
N LEU A 31 7.02 15.71 8.03
CA LEU A 31 7.16 15.78 9.48
C LEU A 31 7.76 14.50 10.06
N LEU A 32 7.33 13.33 9.57
CA LEU A 32 7.86 12.04 9.98
C LEU A 32 9.35 11.90 9.65
N ASP A 33 9.79 12.33 8.47
CA ASP A 33 11.19 12.29 8.07
C ASP A 33 12.07 13.18 8.98
N GLN A 34 11.59 14.39 9.26
CA GLN A 34 12.26 15.30 10.20
C GLN A 34 12.32 14.68 11.61
N LEU A 35 11.22 14.13 12.10
CA LEU A 35 11.15 13.49 13.42
C LEU A 35 12.07 12.27 13.52
N SER A 36 12.06 11.41 12.50
CA SER A 36 12.94 10.24 12.38
C SER A 36 14.42 10.64 12.38
N THR A 37 14.76 11.71 11.65
CA THR A 37 16.12 12.27 11.61
C THR A 37 16.54 12.80 12.98
N LEU A 38 15.66 13.49 13.70
CA LEU A 38 15.95 13.97 15.06
C LEU A 38 16.13 12.81 16.04
N LEU A 39 15.24 11.81 16.03
CA LEU A 39 15.37 10.62 16.88
C LEU A 39 16.68 9.88 16.61
N ARG A 40 17.07 9.76 15.34
CA ARG A 40 18.34 9.14 14.94
C ARG A 40 19.55 9.90 15.44
N LYS A 41 19.53 11.24 15.42
CA LYS A 41 20.63 12.09 15.91
C LYS A 41 20.75 12.06 17.43
N ILE A 42 19.63 12.00 18.16
CA ILE A 42 19.61 12.07 19.63
C ILE A 42 19.88 10.70 20.26
N TYR A 43 19.20 9.64 19.79
CA TYR A 43 19.22 8.31 20.40
C TYR A 43 19.93 7.25 19.55
N GLY A 44 20.41 7.61 18.35
CA GLY A 44 21.11 6.70 17.45
C GLY A 44 20.18 5.90 16.52
N ALA A 45 20.78 5.23 15.54
CA ALA A 45 20.06 4.51 14.48
C ALA A 45 19.30 3.27 14.97
N ARG A 46 19.82 2.56 15.99
CA ARG A 46 19.17 1.36 16.53
C ARG A 46 17.81 1.70 17.14
N PHE A 47 17.76 2.74 17.98
CA PHE A 47 16.53 3.20 18.60
C PHE A 47 15.54 3.68 17.55
N ALA A 48 15.99 4.49 16.59
CA ALA A 48 15.14 4.98 15.50
C ALA A 48 14.51 3.84 14.69
N HIS A 49 15.27 2.77 14.39
CA HIS A 49 14.76 1.60 13.66
C HIS A 49 13.79 0.74 14.50
N THR A 50 14.03 0.58 15.79
CA THR A 50 13.13 -0.19 16.67
C THR A 50 11.76 0.47 16.80
N TYR A 51 11.71 1.80 16.84
CA TYR A 51 10.49 2.58 17.10
C TYR A 51 9.94 3.32 15.87
N VAL A 52 10.19 2.81 14.66
CA VAL A 52 9.68 3.44 13.42
C VAL A 52 8.15 3.56 13.45
N SER A 53 7.46 2.52 13.90
CA SER A 53 5.98 2.50 13.91
C SER A 53 5.39 3.49 14.92
N GLU A 54 6.02 3.61 16.08
CA GLU A 54 5.69 4.57 17.14
C GLU A 54 5.97 6.00 16.68
N THR A 55 7.10 6.21 16.00
CA THR A 55 7.47 7.53 15.45
C THR A 55 6.46 7.99 14.40
N ARG A 56 5.95 7.07 13.56
CA ARG A 56 4.87 7.36 12.61
C ARG A 56 3.59 7.81 13.30
N VAL A 57 3.13 7.06 14.30
CA VAL A 57 1.95 7.40 15.09
C VAL A 57 2.11 8.76 15.79
N ILE A 58 3.29 9.04 16.36
CA ILE A 58 3.58 10.32 16.99
C ILE A 58 3.58 11.47 15.98
N GLY A 59 4.18 11.26 14.80
CA GLY A 59 4.19 12.27 13.73
C GLY A 59 2.78 12.62 13.25
N GLU A 60 1.95 11.61 12.99
CA GLU A 60 0.55 11.82 12.59
C GLU A 60 -0.28 12.48 13.71
N LEU A 61 -0.07 12.08 14.97
CA LEU A 61 -0.73 12.70 16.13
C LEU A 61 -0.32 14.16 16.31
N LEU A 62 0.96 14.48 16.11
CA LEU A 62 1.46 15.84 16.19
C LEU A 62 0.87 16.68 15.06
N TYR A 63 0.85 16.15 13.83
CA TYR A 63 0.26 16.84 12.68
C TYR A 63 -1.23 17.14 12.89
N LEU A 64 -2.05 16.12 13.16
CA LEU A 64 -3.49 16.31 13.35
C LEU A 64 -3.84 17.02 14.67
N GLY A 65 -3.00 16.87 15.70
CA GLY A 65 -3.14 17.61 16.96
C GLY A 65 -2.97 19.11 16.77
N LEU A 66 -1.91 19.52 16.06
CA LEU A 66 -1.65 20.93 15.78
C LEU A 66 -2.66 21.51 14.78
N THR A 67 -2.99 20.78 13.72
CA THR A 67 -3.85 21.28 12.64
C THR A 67 -5.35 21.14 12.94
N THR A 68 -5.82 19.94 13.31
CA THR A 68 -7.26 19.66 13.46
C THR A 68 -7.76 19.93 14.87
N ALA A 69 -7.00 19.54 15.91
CA ALA A 69 -7.44 19.76 17.30
C ALA A 69 -7.33 21.23 17.70
N ILE A 70 -6.20 21.88 17.41
CA ILE A 70 -5.96 23.31 17.73
C ILE A 70 -6.36 24.23 16.57
N GLY A 71 -5.83 23.99 15.36
CA GLY A 71 -5.94 24.89 14.21
C GLY A 71 -7.28 24.87 13.44
N ASN A 72 -8.24 24.05 13.84
CA ASN A 72 -9.53 23.83 13.15
C ASN A 72 -9.47 23.31 11.69
N ARG A 73 -8.32 23.37 11.00
CA ARG A 73 -8.13 22.98 9.60
C ARG A 73 -6.75 22.37 9.35
N THR A 74 -6.68 21.40 8.45
CA THR A 74 -5.42 20.85 7.94
C THR A 74 -4.87 21.65 6.76
N LEU A 75 -3.59 21.44 6.43
CA LEU A 75 -2.97 22.13 5.29
C LEU A 75 -3.56 21.67 3.95
N GLY A 76 -3.98 20.41 3.85
CA GLY A 76 -4.71 19.89 2.71
C GLY A 76 -6.13 20.42 2.60
N GLU A 77 -6.79 20.65 3.75
CA GLU A 77 -8.08 21.32 3.82
C GLU A 77 -8.02 22.77 3.37
N GLU A 78 -6.96 23.49 3.77
CA GLU A 78 -6.65 24.83 3.26
C GLU A 78 -6.35 24.79 1.75
N TYR A 79 -5.54 23.83 1.30
CA TYR A 79 -5.17 23.69 -0.11
C TYR A 79 -6.36 23.46 -1.05
N CYS A 80 -7.42 22.78 -0.58
CA CYS A 80 -8.62 22.52 -1.37
C CYS A 80 -9.80 23.44 -1.03
N ASP A 81 -9.62 24.46 -0.19
CA ASP A 81 -10.70 25.34 0.29
C ASP A 81 -11.90 24.58 0.88
N ILE A 82 -11.63 23.51 1.62
CA ILE A 82 -12.63 22.71 2.33
C ILE A 82 -12.46 22.81 3.84
N VAL A 83 -13.57 22.70 4.58
CA VAL A 83 -13.57 22.71 6.05
C VAL A 83 -14.46 21.60 6.60
N GLN A 84 -14.04 21.01 7.72
CA GLN A 84 -14.82 19.99 8.42
C GLN A 84 -16.02 20.64 9.12
N VAL A 85 -17.19 20.03 8.94
CA VAL A 85 -18.44 20.37 9.62
C VAL A 85 -19.16 19.12 10.09
N GLU A 86 -19.99 19.28 11.11
CA GLU A 86 -20.88 18.23 11.58
C GLU A 86 -22.03 18.01 10.58
N ASN A 87 -22.30 16.74 10.23
CA ASN A 87 -23.32 16.40 9.25
C ASN A 87 -24.75 16.82 9.66
N GLU A 88 -25.05 16.80 10.96
CA GLU A 88 -26.40 17.10 11.49
C GLU A 88 -26.67 18.60 11.62
N THR A 89 -25.66 19.36 12.08
CA THR A 89 -25.83 20.77 12.48
C THR A 89 -25.23 21.75 11.48
N GLY A 90 -24.33 21.29 10.60
CA GLY A 90 -23.55 22.14 9.70
C GLY A 90 -22.58 23.08 10.42
N ARG A 91 -22.39 22.90 11.73
CA ARG A 91 -21.50 23.73 12.55
C ARG A 91 -20.08 23.17 12.54
N LEU A 92 -19.13 24.00 12.96
CA LEU A 92 -17.76 23.55 13.20
C LEU A 92 -17.76 22.46 14.29
N PRO A 93 -16.99 21.38 14.10
CA PRO A 93 -17.05 20.24 15.00
C PRO A 93 -16.50 20.59 16.37
N ALA A 94 -17.17 20.11 17.41
CA ALA A 94 -16.70 20.24 18.78
C ALA A 94 -15.35 19.54 18.98
N LEU A 95 -14.56 20.04 19.94
CA LEU A 95 -13.23 19.50 20.25
C LEU A 95 -13.27 17.99 20.56
N SER A 96 -14.34 17.50 21.21
CA SER A 96 -14.53 16.09 21.51
C SER A 96 -14.67 15.22 20.25
N ARG A 97 -15.44 15.65 19.25
CA ARG A 97 -15.60 14.93 17.97
C ARG A 97 -14.30 14.93 17.18
N ARG A 98 -13.53 16.03 17.22
CA ARG A 98 -12.23 16.10 16.57
C ARG A 98 -11.19 15.22 17.25
N ALA A 99 -11.09 15.29 18.57
CA ALA A 99 -10.22 14.40 19.34
C ALA A 99 -10.59 12.93 19.10
N GLY A 100 -11.89 12.62 19.09
CA GLY A 100 -12.42 11.31 18.75
C GLY A 100 -12.00 10.83 17.36
N TYR A 101 -12.12 11.69 16.34
CA TYR A 101 -11.64 11.43 14.98
C TYR A 101 -10.13 11.13 14.96
N ILE A 102 -9.31 11.98 15.56
CA ILE A 102 -7.84 11.84 15.59
C ILE A 102 -7.45 10.52 16.27
N LEU A 103 -8.03 10.24 17.44
CA LEU A 103 -7.75 9.02 18.19
C LEU A 103 -8.18 7.78 17.39
N SER A 104 -9.37 7.77 16.81
CA SER A 104 -9.86 6.62 16.04
C SER A 104 -9.12 6.41 14.72
N CYS A 105 -8.69 7.48 14.04
CA CYS A 105 -7.95 7.41 12.78
C CYS A 105 -6.52 6.90 12.96
N ILE A 106 -5.84 7.30 14.04
CA ILE A 106 -4.43 6.95 14.24
C ILE A 106 -4.28 5.75 15.19
N LEU A 107 -4.86 5.82 16.39
CA LEU A 107 -4.72 4.76 17.39
C LEU A 107 -5.55 3.52 17.02
N GLY A 108 -6.62 3.68 16.24
CA GLY A 108 -7.46 2.56 15.79
C GLY A 108 -6.65 1.51 15.01
N PRO A 109 -6.03 1.86 13.86
CA PRO A 109 -5.18 0.94 13.10
C PRO A 109 -4.00 0.39 13.91
N TYR A 110 -3.36 1.22 14.73
CA TYR A 110 -2.24 0.81 15.59
C TYR A 110 -2.66 -0.25 16.63
N ALA A 111 -3.75 0.00 17.36
CA ALA A 111 -4.30 -0.94 18.33
C ALA A 111 -4.77 -2.21 17.64
N LEU A 112 -5.42 -2.10 16.49
CA LEU A 112 -5.88 -3.24 15.71
C LEU A 112 -4.71 -4.12 15.27
N GLY A 113 -3.60 -3.52 14.82
CA GLY A 113 -2.37 -4.25 14.47
C GLY A 113 -1.75 -5.02 15.65
N LYS A 114 -1.88 -4.52 16.89
CA LYS A 114 -1.40 -5.22 18.10
C LYS A 114 -2.39 -6.25 18.67
N ILE A 115 -3.69 -6.03 18.51
CA ILE A 115 -4.75 -6.87 19.09
C ILE A 115 -5.11 -8.04 18.16
N LEU A 116 -5.20 -7.81 16.84
CA LEU A 116 -5.58 -8.82 15.85
C LEU A 116 -4.72 -10.10 15.92
N PRO A 117 -3.38 -10.04 16.03
CA PRO A 117 -2.56 -11.25 16.10
C PRO A 117 -2.86 -12.09 17.35
N LYS A 118 -3.12 -11.44 18.49
CA LYS A 118 -3.49 -12.12 19.74
C LYS A 118 -4.88 -12.76 19.62
N LEU A 119 -5.84 -12.04 19.04
CA LEU A 119 -7.19 -12.54 18.80
C LEU A 119 -7.19 -13.72 17.84
N ARG A 120 -6.45 -13.62 16.73
CA ARG A 120 -6.28 -14.67 15.72
C ARG A 120 -5.71 -15.94 16.33
N ARG A 121 -4.66 -15.85 17.17
CA ARG A 121 -4.10 -16.99 17.89
C ARG A 121 -5.13 -17.66 18.81
N ARG A 122 -5.93 -16.87 19.54
CA ARG A 122 -7.00 -17.39 20.41
C ARG A 122 -8.11 -18.07 19.60
N MET A 123 -8.55 -17.44 18.52
CA MET A 123 -9.57 -17.97 17.61
C MET A 123 -9.13 -19.30 16.99
N ARG A 124 -7.90 -19.36 16.44
CA ARG A 124 -7.32 -20.57 15.87
C ARG A 124 -7.21 -21.68 16.92
N ALA A 125 -6.71 -21.40 18.11
CA ALA A 125 -6.62 -22.39 19.19
C ALA A 125 -8.00 -22.94 19.61
N LYS A 126 -9.02 -22.08 19.69
CA LYS A 126 -10.40 -22.51 20.02
C LYS A 126 -11.01 -23.36 18.91
N LEU A 127 -10.79 -22.99 17.64
CA LEU A 127 -11.26 -23.76 16.49
C LEU A 127 -10.58 -25.13 16.40
N GLU A 128 -9.26 -25.20 16.54
CA GLU A 128 -8.52 -26.47 16.57
C GLU A 128 -8.98 -27.37 17.73
N ALA A 129 -9.19 -26.80 18.92
CA ALA A 129 -9.68 -27.56 20.07
C ALA A 129 -11.09 -28.14 19.82
N ASN A 130 -11.98 -27.36 19.20
CA ASN A 130 -13.31 -27.83 18.82
C ASN A 130 -13.24 -28.91 17.72
N LEU A 131 -12.40 -28.74 16.71
CA LEU A 131 -12.23 -29.70 15.63
C LEU A 131 -11.69 -31.04 16.14
N ARG A 132 -10.72 -31.01 17.06
CA ARG A 132 -10.20 -32.21 17.73
C ARG A 132 -11.27 -32.95 18.54
N ARG A 133 -12.23 -32.23 19.16
CA ARG A 133 -13.37 -32.85 19.85
C ARG A 133 -14.27 -33.61 18.87
N TYR A 134 -14.61 -32.99 17.75
CA TYR A 134 -15.39 -33.65 16.69
C TYR A 134 -14.67 -34.86 16.10
N GLY A 135 -13.36 -34.75 15.83
CA GLY A 135 -12.56 -35.87 15.35
C GLY A 135 -12.54 -37.07 16.31
N ARG A 136 -12.48 -36.83 17.63
CA ARG A 136 -12.55 -37.88 18.66
C ARG A 136 -13.93 -38.56 18.72
N LEU A 137 -15.01 -37.77 18.59
CA LEU A 137 -16.37 -38.30 18.52
C LEU A 137 -16.57 -39.18 17.28
N GLN A 138 -16.00 -38.76 16.14
CA GLN A 138 -16.06 -39.52 14.91
C GLN A 138 -15.25 -40.81 14.99
N ALA A 139 -14.03 -40.77 15.53
CA ALA A 139 -13.20 -41.97 15.74
C ALA A 139 -13.91 -43.03 16.60
N LYS A 140 -14.55 -42.61 17.71
CA LYS A 140 -15.36 -43.51 18.55
C LYS A 140 -16.58 -44.09 17.85
N THR A 141 -17.18 -43.35 16.91
CA THR A 141 -18.37 -43.82 16.18
C THR A 141 -17.98 -44.74 15.02
N GLN A 142 -16.79 -44.54 14.45
CA GLN A 142 -16.25 -45.33 13.33
C GLN A 142 -15.79 -46.73 13.77
N GLU A 143 -15.35 -46.90 15.02
CA GLU A 143 -15.15 -48.23 15.63
C GLU A 143 -16.44 -49.09 15.67
N GLY A 144 -17.62 -48.47 15.52
CA GLY A 144 -18.93 -49.13 15.43
C GLY A 144 -19.43 -49.44 14.00
N GLY A 145 -18.61 -49.27 12.96
CA GLY A 145 -18.91 -49.72 11.59
C GLY A 145 -19.94 -48.91 10.79
N LYS A 146 -20.38 -47.73 11.26
CA LYS A 146 -21.25 -46.82 10.49
C LYS A 146 -20.46 -45.65 9.91
N GLU A 147 -20.50 -45.47 8.58
CA GLU A 147 -20.04 -44.26 7.91
C GLU A 147 -20.91 -43.06 8.33
N VAL A 148 -20.33 -42.14 9.10
CA VAL A 148 -21.02 -40.90 9.50
C VAL A 148 -20.61 -39.78 8.56
N SER A 149 -21.58 -39.26 7.80
CA SER A 149 -21.42 -38.08 6.95
C SER A 149 -20.86 -36.90 7.75
N ARG A 150 -19.87 -36.19 7.19
CA ARG A 150 -19.23 -35.04 7.84
C ARG A 150 -20.29 -33.98 8.17
N PRO A 151 -20.53 -33.64 9.45
CA PRO A 151 -21.54 -32.64 9.79
C PRO A 151 -21.15 -31.27 9.22
N LEU A 152 -22.14 -30.53 8.71
CA LEU A 152 -21.98 -29.18 8.14
C LEU A 152 -21.15 -28.24 9.04
N GLY A 153 -21.31 -28.35 10.36
CA GLY A 153 -20.54 -27.58 11.34
C GLY A 153 -19.03 -27.80 11.30
N MET A 154 -18.55 -29.00 10.93
CA MET A 154 -17.12 -29.29 10.81
C MET A 154 -16.54 -28.69 9.52
N ARG A 155 -17.28 -28.73 8.42
CA ARG A 155 -16.88 -28.06 7.15
C ARG A 155 -16.78 -26.55 7.35
N VAL A 156 -17.76 -25.95 8.02
CA VAL A 156 -17.75 -24.50 8.33
C VAL A 156 -16.57 -24.14 9.24
N GLN A 157 -16.27 -24.95 10.27
CA GLN A 157 -15.12 -24.69 11.14
C GLN A 157 -13.78 -24.81 10.42
N ASN A 158 -13.60 -25.81 9.55
CA ASN A 158 -12.41 -25.93 8.72
C ASN A 158 -12.25 -24.74 7.77
N TYR A 159 -13.33 -24.35 7.10
CA TYR A 159 -13.34 -23.18 6.22
C TYR A 159 -12.96 -21.89 6.96
N ILE A 160 -13.51 -21.67 8.17
CA ILE A 160 -13.16 -20.51 9.00
C ILE A 160 -11.71 -20.56 9.46
N LEU A 161 -11.15 -21.75 9.75
CA LEU A 161 -9.75 -21.90 10.16
C LEU A 161 -8.79 -21.55 9.03
N GLU A 162 -9.06 -22.06 7.82
CA GLU A 162 -8.28 -21.82 6.61
C GLU A 162 -8.35 -20.36 6.17
N ASN A 163 -9.54 -19.74 6.26
CA ASN A 163 -9.77 -18.35 5.82
C ASN A 163 -9.76 -17.32 6.96
N LEU A 164 -9.31 -17.70 8.16
CA LEU A 164 -9.34 -16.83 9.35
C LEU A 164 -8.59 -15.51 9.09
N ASP A 165 -7.48 -15.60 8.37
CA ASP A 165 -6.59 -14.47 8.11
C ASP A 165 -7.24 -13.46 7.17
N THR A 166 -7.95 -13.94 6.16
CA THR A 166 -8.70 -13.15 5.17
C THR A 166 -9.96 -12.54 5.79
N ILE A 167 -10.75 -13.35 6.52
CA ILE A 167 -12.01 -12.92 7.16
C ILE A 167 -11.77 -11.89 8.27
N THR A 168 -10.70 -12.06 9.06
CA THR A 168 -10.38 -11.14 10.17
C THR A 168 -9.51 -9.97 9.71
N SER A 169 -9.16 -9.89 8.42
CA SER A 169 -8.42 -8.74 7.90
C SER A 169 -9.31 -7.51 7.83
N PRO A 170 -8.79 -6.30 8.10
CA PRO A 170 -9.58 -5.06 7.97
C PRO A 170 -9.80 -4.65 6.51
N SER A 171 -9.15 -5.32 5.56
CA SER A 171 -9.09 -4.90 4.17
C SER A 171 -10.46 -4.87 3.46
N PRO A 172 -11.34 -5.88 3.58
CA PRO A 172 -12.67 -5.84 2.97
C PRO A 172 -13.54 -4.71 3.53
N VAL A 173 -13.40 -4.41 4.82
CA VAL A 173 -14.13 -3.31 5.48
C VAL A 173 -13.68 -1.96 4.92
N TYR A 174 -12.37 -1.76 4.78
CA TYR A 174 -11.82 -0.56 4.15
C TYR A 174 -12.27 -0.42 2.70
N ALA A 175 -12.19 -1.49 1.92
CA ALA A 175 -12.61 -1.49 0.53
C ALA A 175 -14.10 -1.15 0.36
N LEU A 176 -14.97 -1.72 1.20
CA LEU A 176 -16.40 -1.39 1.20
C LEU A 176 -16.64 0.07 1.63
N SER A 177 -15.90 0.55 2.63
CA SER A 177 -16.00 1.96 3.05
C SER A 177 -15.55 2.92 1.94
N LEU A 178 -14.57 2.52 1.13
CA LEU A 178 -14.06 3.30 0.01
C LEU A 178 -14.96 3.21 -1.22
N ALA A 179 -15.51 2.04 -1.54
CA ALA A 179 -16.54 1.89 -2.58
C ALA A 179 -17.71 2.84 -2.30
N THR A 180 -18.22 2.80 -1.07
CA THR A 180 -19.32 3.69 -0.63
C THR A 180 -18.91 5.16 -0.66
N PHE A 181 -17.64 5.49 -0.43
CA PHE A 181 -17.13 6.84 -0.62
C PHE A 181 -17.13 7.27 -2.09
N TYR A 182 -16.68 6.43 -3.02
CA TYR A 182 -16.67 6.79 -4.44
C TYR A 182 -18.06 7.00 -5.04
N PHE A 183 -19.08 6.31 -4.51
CA PHE A 183 -20.48 6.55 -4.90
C PHE A 183 -21.12 7.75 -4.20
N SER A 184 -20.85 7.95 -2.91
CA SER A 184 -21.55 8.99 -2.12
C SER A 184 -20.79 10.32 -2.05
N GLY A 185 -19.47 10.31 -2.24
CA GLY A 185 -18.58 11.46 -2.06
C GLY A 185 -18.50 12.00 -0.63
N SER A 186 -19.04 11.30 0.37
CA SER A 186 -19.28 11.86 1.71
C SER A 186 -18.15 11.66 2.72
N TYR A 187 -17.68 10.42 2.89
CA TYR A 187 -16.72 10.06 3.95
C TYR A 187 -15.57 9.19 3.42
N TYR A 188 -14.39 9.77 3.25
CA TYR A 188 -13.19 9.03 2.81
C TYR A 188 -12.63 8.09 3.90
N HIS A 189 -12.51 8.57 5.15
CA HIS A 189 -12.11 7.72 6.27
C HIS A 189 -13.31 7.17 7.04
N LEU A 190 -13.21 5.90 7.45
CA LEU A 190 -14.18 5.28 8.34
C LEU A 190 -14.34 6.06 9.66
N SER A 191 -13.24 6.59 10.20
CA SER A 191 -13.26 7.44 11.39
C SER A 191 -14.15 8.67 11.21
N LYS A 192 -14.07 9.36 10.06
CA LYS A 192 -14.94 10.52 9.77
C LYS A 192 -16.41 10.13 9.67
N ARG A 193 -16.70 8.91 9.16
CA ARG A 193 -18.06 8.35 9.12
C ARG A 193 -18.61 8.06 10.52
N ILE A 194 -17.80 7.49 11.41
CA ILE A 194 -18.19 7.19 12.80
C ILE A 194 -18.52 8.48 13.57
N TRP A 195 -17.73 9.53 13.35
CA TRP A 195 -17.89 10.83 14.04
C TRP A 195 -18.78 11.83 13.30
N GLY A 196 -19.35 11.46 12.15
CA GLY A 196 -20.26 12.31 11.38
C GLY A 196 -19.63 13.61 10.86
N LEU A 197 -18.35 13.58 10.48
CA LEU A 197 -17.60 14.73 10.00
C LEU A 197 -17.60 14.77 8.47
N ARG A 198 -18.21 15.82 7.91
CA ARG A 198 -18.33 16.03 6.46
C ARG A 198 -17.60 17.30 6.04
N TYR A 199 -17.21 17.38 4.77
CA TYR A 199 -16.56 18.54 4.21
C TYR A 199 -17.54 19.43 3.45
N ILE A 200 -17.39 20.74 3.63
CA ILE A 200 -18.03 21.78 2.82
C ILE A 200 -16.98 22.67 2.19
N PHE A 201 -17.29 23.26 1.04
CA PHE A 201 -16.44 24.29 0.43
C PHE A 201 -16.59 25.63 1.16
N THR A 202 -15.50 26.36 1.30
CA THR A 202 -15.52 27.74 1.83
C THR A 202 -15.74 28.80 0.73
N ARG A 203 -15.72 28.40 -0.54
CA ARG A 203 -15.88 29.26 -1.73
C ARG A 203 -17.15 28.96 -2.51
N GLN A 204 -17.58 29.89 -3.37
CA GLN A 204 -18.59 29.60 -4.39
C GLN A 204 -17.97 28.69 -5.45
N VAL A 205 -18.56 27.52 -5.63
CA VAL A 205 -18.20 26.60 -6.71
C VAL A 205 -19.04 26.99 -7.92
N GLN A 206 -18.39 27.52 -8.95
CA GLN A 206 -19.04 27.73 -10.25
C GLN A 206 -19.30 26.38 -10.91
N GLU A 207 -20.36 26.25 -11.70
CA GLU A 207 -20.71 25.00 -12.41
C GLU A 207 -19.59 24.49 -13.31
N SER A 208 -18.73 25.37 -13.85
CA SER A 208 -17.54 25.01 -14.62
C SER A 208 -16.43 24.34 -13.79
N ASP A 209 -16.44 24.55 -12.48
CA ASP A 209 -15.45 24.05 -11.52
C ASP A 209 -15.91 22.73 -10.86
N ALA A 210 -17.15 22.31 -11.13
CA ALA A 210 -17.71 21.05 -10.68
C ALA A 210 -17.03 19.89 -11.39
N ARG A 211 -16.04 19.29 -10.72
CA ARG A 211 -15.26 18.18 -11.26
C ARG A 211 -16.11 16.91 -11.31
N VAL A 212 -15.91 16.12 -12.36
CA VAL A 212 -16.58 14.82 -12.54
C VAL A 212 -16.30 13.93 -11.33
N GLY A 213 -17.36 13.29 -10.81
CA GLY A 213 -17.27 12.37 -9.68
C GLY A 213 -16.44 11.13 -10.00
N TYR A 214 -15.86 10.53 -8.98
CA TYR A 214 -15.10 9.27 -9.11
C TYR A 214 -16.00 8.02 -9.03
N GLU A 215 -17.26 8.12 -9.43
CA GLU A 215 -18.25 7.05 -9.35
C GLU A 215 -17.83 5.81 -10.18
N VAL A 216 -17.22 6.03 -11.34
CA VAL A 216 -16.69 4.96 -12.20
C VAL A 216 -15.63 4.13 -11.47
N LEU A 217 -14.76 4.78 -10.68
CA LEU A 217 -13.77 4.08 -9.86
C LEU A 217 -14.45 3.23 -8.77
N GLY A 218 -15.58 3.70 -8.23
CA GLY A 218 -16.44 2.92 -7.34
C GLY A 218 -16.99 1.65 -8.01
N VAL A 219 -17.48 1.76 -9.24
CA VAL A 219 -17.95 0.60 -10.02
C VAL A 219 -16.84 -0.41 -10.27
N LEU A 220 -15.65 0.07 -10.66
CA LEU A 220 -14.48 -0.80 -10.87
C LEU A 220 -14.08 -1.52 -9.58
N LEU A 221 -14.13 -0.84 -8.44
CA LEU A 221 -13.78 -1.43 -7.15
C LEU A 221 -14.80 -2.49 -6.70
N VAL A 222 -16.09 -2.26 -6.94
CA VAL A 222 -17.14 -3.27 -6.69
C VAL A 222 -16.98 -4.47 -7.61
N LEU A 223 -16.73 -4.24 -8.90
CA LEU A 223 -16.49 -5.32 -9.86
C LEU A 223 -15.28 -6.15 -9.45
N GLN A 224 -14.18 -5.50 -9.07
CA GLN A 224 -12.97 -6.17 -8.58
C GLN A 224 -13.28 -7.02 -7.34
N MET A 225 -13.97 -6.46 -6.34
CA MET A 225 -14.39 -7.20 -5.14
C MET A 225 -15.30 -8.39 -5.48
N ALA A 226 -16.21 -8.23 -6.44
CA ALA A 226 -17.10 -9.30 -6.89
C ALA A 226 -16.35 -10.42 -7.61
N VAL A 227 -15.43 -10.10 -8.52
CA VAL A 227 -14.61 -11.09 -9.23
C VAL A 227 -13.71 -11.84 -8.25
N GLN A 228 -13.06 -11.13 -7.33
CA GLN A 228 -12.22 -11.76 -6.31
C GLN A 228 -13.03 -12.62 -5.35
N GLY A 229 -14.19 -12.14 -4.91
CA GLY A 229 -15.11 -12.91 -4.08
C GLY A 229 -15.61 -14.17 -4.78
N TYR A 230 -15.91 -14.08 -6.08
CA TYR A 230 -16.29 -15.21 -6.91
C TYR A 230 -15.15 -16.23 -7.04
N LEU A 231 -13.94 -15.79 -7.38
CA LEU A 231 -12.77 -16.67 -7.49
C LEU A 231 -12.43 -17.33 -6.14
N HIS A 232 -12.54 -16.59 -5.03
CA HIS A 232 -12.34 -17.12 -3.69
C HIS A 232 -13.38 -18.18 -3.33
N LEU A 233 -14.67 -17.94 -3.63
CA LEU A 233 -15.74 -18.91 -3.41
C LEU A 233 -15.59 -20.14 -4.32
N HIS A 234 -15.23 -19.93 -5.58
CA HIS A 234 -15.02 -21.00 -6.54
C HIS A 234 -13.85 -21.91 -6.11
N ASN A 235 -12.71 -21.33 -5.73
CA ASN A 235 -11.54 -22.09 -5.29
C ASN A 235 -11.81 -22.84 -3.98
N THR A 236 -12.55 -22.24 -3.04
CA THR A 236 -12.90 -22.89 -1.77
C THR A 236 -13.94 -24.01 -1.94
N MET A 237 -14.86 -23.90 -2.89
CA MET A 237 -15.82 -24.96 -3.23
C MET A 237 -15.17 -26.12 -4.00
N THR A 238 -14.23 -25.83 -4.91
CA THR A 238 -13.52 -26.83 -5.73
C THR A 238 -12.37 -27.52 -5.00
N SER A 239 -11.70 -26.84 -4.06
CA SER A 239 -10.65 -27.43 -3.21
C SER A 239 -11.18 -28.46 -2.21
N ALA A 240 -12.51 -28.56 -2.03
CA ALA A 240 -13.12 -29.65 -1.28
C ALA A 240 -12.92 -31.03 -1.94
N ASP A 241 -12.58 -31.07 -3.24
CA ASP A 241 -12.39 -32.30 -4.03
C ASP A 241 -10.92 -32.58 -4.42
N SER A 242 -9.94 -31.72 -4.11
CA SER A 242 -8.56 -31.93 -4.56
C SER A 242 -7.52 -31.42 -3.58
N SER A 243 -7.12 -32.28 -2.65
CA SER A 243 -6.00 -32.06 -1.74
C SER A 243 -4.66 -32.32 -2.42
N THR A 244 -4.29 -31.54 -3.45
CA THR A 244 -2.91 -31.44 -3.94
C THR A 244 -2.79 -30.34 -5.01
N ALA A 245 -2.39 -29.14 -4.62
CA ALA A 245 -1.82 -28.17 -5.56
C ALA A 245 -0.74 -27.33 -4.87
N LEU A 246 0.47 -27.41 -5.43
CA LEU A 246 1.64 -26.58 -5.08
C LEU A 246 1.38 -25.12 -5.48
N PRO A 247 1.98 -24.13 -4.79
CA PRO A 247 1.82 -22.72 -5.14
C PRO A 247 2.67 -22.41 -6.38
N VAL A 248 2.03 -22.30 -7.54
CA VAL A 248 2.63 -21.71 -8.73
C VAL A 248 2.63 -20.19 -8.54
N GLY A 249 3.76 -19.54 -8.79
CA GLY A 249 3.95 -18.10 -8.64
C GLY A 249 2.98 -17.31 -9.52
N THR A 250 2.19 -16.44 -8.90
CA THR A 250 1.15 -15.66 -9.56
C THR A 250 1.36 -14.19 -9.20
N SER A 251 2.28 -13.49 -9.87
CA SER A 251 2.39 -12.03 -9.81
C SER A 251 2.43 -11.45 -11.21
N ALA A 252 1.75 -10.32 -11.41
CA ALA A 252 1.70 -9.58 -12.65
C ALA A 252 2.21 -8.15 -12.41
N VAL A 253 3.22 -7.73 -13.16
CA VAL A 253 3.71 -6.35 -13.11
C VAL A 253 2.80 -5.49 -13.97
N VAL A 254 2.15 -4.49 -13.38
CA VAL A 254 1.37 -3.49 -14.10
C VAL A 254 2.23 -2.23 -14.26
N GLY A 255 2.10 -1.56 -15.42
CA GLY A 255 2.96 -0.46 -15.86
C GLY A 255 3.33 0.54 -14.76
N GLY A 256 4.63 0.82 -14.65
CA GLY A 256 5.24 1.56 -13.53
C GLY A 256 6.03 0.70 -12.55
N GLY A 257 6.18 -0.61 -12.79
CA GLY A 257 7.00 -1.51 -11.97
C GLY A 257 6.32 -1.99 -10.69
N ALA A 258 5.00 -1.81 -10.55
CA ALA A 258 4.25 -2.31 -9.39
C ALA A 258 3.89 -3.79 -9.59
N GLU A 259 4.45 -4.67 -8.76
CA GLU A 259 4.11 -6.09 -8.71
C GLU A 259 2.76 -6.32 -8.04
N VAL A 260 1.74 -6.67 -8.83
CA VAL A 260 0.42 -7.05 -8.31
C VAL A 260 0.42 -8.56 -8.14
N SER A 261 0.41 -9.04 -6.90
CA SER A 261 0.31 -10.47 -6.63
C SER A 261 -1.11 -10.95 -6.95
N LEU A 262 -1.24 -11.89 -7.86
CA LEU A 262 -2.47 -12.56 -8.25
C LEU A 262 -2.86 -13.67 -7.25
N ASP A 263 -2.13 -13.81 -6.13
CA ASP A 263 -2.53 -14.68 -5.03
C ASP A 263 -3.89 -14.20 -4.47
N PRO A 264 -4.91 -15.08 -4.33
CA PRO A 264 -6.20 -14.72 -3.74
C PRO A 264 -6.09 -14.12 -2.33
N ASN A 265 -4.98 -14.34 -1.61
CA ASN A 265 -4.73 -13.75 -0.29
C ASN A 265 -3.93 -12.42 -0.33
N ALA A 266 -3.45 -11.97 -1.50
CA ALA A 266 -2.65 -10.75 -1.64
C ALA A 266 -3.47 -9.46 -1.76
N TYR A 267 -4.79 -9.53 -1.57
CA TYR A 267 -5.71 -8.40 -1.64
C TYR A 267 -5.24 -7.17 -0.83
N SER A 268 -4.73 -7.40 0.39
CA SER A 268 -4.24 -6.31 1.24
C SER A 268 -2.95 -5.67 0.72
N ALA A 269 -2.08 -6.46 0.09
CA ALA A 269 -0.82 -5.96 -0.49
C ALA A 269 -1.10 -5.16 -1.77
N ASN A 270 -1.97 -5.67 -2.63
CA ASN A 270 -2.34 -4.99 -3.88
C ASN A 270 -3.10 -3.68 -3.63
N ASN A 271 -3.99 -3.65 -2.64
CA ASN A 271 -4.65 -2.42 -2.23
C ASN A 271 -3.66 -1.46 -1.56
N ALA A 272 -2.71 -1.97 -0.76
CA ALA A 272 -1.65 -1.11 -0.21
C ALA A 272 -0.83 -0.44 -1.32
N LEU A 273 -0.55 -1.11 -2.44
CA LEU A 273 0.14 -0.48 -3.59
C LEU A 273 -0.65 0.68 -4.22
N LEU A 274 -1.98 0.63 -4.19
CA LEU A 274 -2.84 1.75 -4.62
C LEU A 274 -2.81 2.95 -3.66
N PHE A 275 -2.50 2.73 -2.38
CA PHE A 275 -2.49 3.78 -1.34
C PHE A 275 -1.09 4.23 -0.91
N ASP A 276 -0.06 3.41 -1.12
CA ASP A 276 1.36 3.65 -0.80
C ASP A 276 2.15 4.13 -2.02
N ALA A 277 1.45 4.50 -3.11
CA ALA A 277 2.00 5.30 -4.21
C ALA A 277 2.37 6.74 -3.78
N SER A 278 2.64 6.98 -2.49
CA SER A 278 3.72 7.90 -2.14
C SER A 278 5.00 7.25 -2.63
N MET A 279 5.39 7.58 -3.87
CA MET A 279 6.75 7.33 -4.30
C MET A 279 7.67 7.76 -3.16
N PRO A 280 8.47 6.86 -2.56
CA PRO A 280 9.66 7.35 -1.89
C PRO A 280 10.37 8.21 -2.94
N PRO A 281 10.90 9.39 -2.57
CA PRO A 281 11.67 10.18 -3.52
C PRO A 281 12.67 9.25 -4.22
N PRO A 282 12.90 9.40 -5.55
CA PRO A 282 13.87 8.57 -6.26
C PRO A 282 15.13 8.56 -5.41
N ALA A 283 15.51 7.37 -4.97
CA ALA A 283 16.42 7.12 -3.87
C ALA A 283 17.45 8.26 -3.78
N ALA A 284 17.29 9.15 -2.81
CA ALA A 284 18.31 10.13 -2.50
C ALA A 284 19.61 9.33 -2.33
N SER A 285 20.64 9.73 -3.08
CA SER A 285 22.00 9.18 -3.10
C SER A 285 22.31 8.39 -1.84
N SER A 286 22.47 7.08 -1.99
CA SER A 286 22.60 6.14 -0.88
C SER A 286 23.57 6.66 0.19
N ASP A 287 23.12 6.71 1.45
CA ASP A 287 23.93 7.07 2.62
C ASP A 287 25.27 6.31 2.70
N LEU A 288 25.40 5.21 1.94
CA LEU A 288 26.61 4.44 1.70
C LEU A 288 27.82 5.31 1.33
N GLN A 289 27.61 6.37 0.55
CA GLN A 289 28.66 7.30 0.08
C GLN A 289 29.38 8.03 1.23
N LYS A 290 28.65 8.34 2.32
CA LYS A 290 29.22 8.99 3.52
C LYS A 290 30.16 8.05 4.28
N TRP A 291 29.95 6.74 4.19
CA TRP A 291 30.71 5.74 4.93
C TRP A 291 31.87 5.16 4.11
N THR A 292 31.75 5.10 2.78
CA THR A 292 32.77 4.49 1.91
C THR A 292 33.78 5.47 1.33
N HIS A 293 33.70 6.76 1.66
CA HIS A 293 34.53 7.84 1.09
C HIS A 293 34.66 7.74 -0.45
N THR A 294 33.62 7.23 -1.10
CA THR A 294 33.61 7.05 -2.56
C THR A 294 32.95 8.27 -3.16
N PRO A 295 33.67 9.08 -3.98
CA PRO A 295 33.07 10.26 -4.59
C PRO A 295 31.92 9.83 -5.50
N ALA A 296 30.74 10.38 -5.26
CA ALA A 296 29.62 10.27 -6.19
C ALA A 296 29.88 11.23 -7.33
N ASN A 297 30.24 10.70 -8.50
CA ASN A 297 30.28 11.52 -9.69
C ASN A 297 28.85 11.59 -10.27
N ASP A 298 28.37 12.81 -10.52
CA ASP A 298 27.11 13.05 -11.22
C ASP A 298 27.17 12.61 -12.71
N LYS A 299 28.38 12.34 -13.20
CA LYS A 299 28.65 11.86 -14.57
C LYS A 299 29.14 10.41 -14.52
N PRO A 300 28.76 9.59 -15.51
CA PRO A 300 29.31 8.23 -15.63
C PRO A 300 30.83 8.29 -15.81
N LYS A 301 31.53 7.27 -15.33
CA LYS A 301 33.00 7.24 -15.34
C LYS A 301 33.54 6.95 -16.75
N TYR A 302 32.83 6.13 -17.52
CA TYR A 302 33.16 5.81 -18.90
C TYR A 302 31.94 6.02 -19.81
N GLU A 303 32.12 6.83 -20.86
CA GLU A 303 31.13 7.02 -21.92
C GLU A 303 31.73 6.55 -23.23
N LEU A 304 31.05 5.61 -23.91
CA LEU A 304 31.57 4.99 -25.13
C LEU A 304 31.34 5.84 -26.39
N GLU A 305 30.95 7.11 -26.26
CA GLU A 305 30.85 8.06 -27.38
C GLU A 305 32.21 8.32 -28.04
N ASN A 306 33.27 8.35 -27.24
CA ASN A 306 34.64 8.48 -27.74
C ASN A 306 35.21 7.11 -28.12
N GLU A 307 35.60 6.94 -29.38
CA GLU A 307 36.14 5.67 -29.91
C GLU A 307 37.43 5.20 -29.20
N GLU A 308 38.20 6.15 -28.65
CA GLU A 308 39.39 5.86 -27.84
C GLU A 308 39.05 5.24 -26.47
N THR A 309 37.86 5.55 -25.92
CA THR A 309 37.44 5.07 -24.60
C THR A 309 37.04 3.60 -24.72
N MET A 310 37.75 2.72 -24.01
CA MET A 310 37.61 1.27 -24.14
C MET A 310 37.72 0.79 -25.61
N GLY A 311 38.78 1.20 -26.31
CA GLY A 311 39.01 0.88 -27.73
C GLY A 311 39.10 -0.61 -28.10
N TRP A 312 39.13 -1.50 -27.11
CA TRP A 312 39.01 -2.96 -27.30
C TRP A 312 37.55 -3.41 -27.56
N ILE A 313 36.56 -2.56 -27.29
CA ILE A 313 35.15 -2.79 -27.64
C ILE A 313 34.93 -2.27 -29.06
N GLY A 314 34.85 -3.21 -30.02
CA GLY A 314 34.67 -2.88 -31.43
C GLY A 314 33.42 -2.05 -31.71
N GLY A 315 33.51 -1.14 -32.70
CA GLY A 315 32.50 -0.10 -32.96
C GLY A 315 31.05 -0.57 -33.06
N GLY A 316 30.81 -1.76 -33.64
CA GLY A 316 29.46 -2.34 -33.75
C GLY A 316 28.83 -2.77 -32.41
N ASN A 317 29.64 -2.98 -31.37
CA ASN A 317 29.22 -3.53 -30.08
C ASN A 317 29.22 -2.49 -28.95
N ARG A 318 29.30 -1.19 -29.28
CA ARG A 318 29.35 -0.08 -28.31
C ARG A 318 27.98 0.41 -27.84
N LYS A 319 26.91 -0.08 -28.47
CA LYS A 319 25.51 0.31 -28.17
C LYS A 319 24.86 -0.64 -27.19
N CYS A 320 24.15 -0.11 -26.21
CA CYS A 320 23.35 -0.90 -25.28
C CYS A 320 22.03 -1.31 -25.94
N THR A 321 21.64 -2.58 -25.84
CA THR A 321 20.34 -3.03 -26.40
C THR A 321 19.12 -2.65 -25.56
N LEU A 322 19.33 -2.13 -24.34
CA LEU A 322 18.25 -1.68 -23.45
C LEU A 322 17.90 -0.20 -23.67
N CYS A 323 18.89 0.70 -23.68
CA CYS A 323 18.65 2.13 -23.92
C CYS A 323 18.89 2.57 -25.37
N LEU A 324 19.47 1.72 -26.22
CA LEU A 324 19.81 1.99 -27.62
C LEU A 324 20.84 3.13 -27.84
N GLU A 325 21.41 3.67 -26.77
CA GLU A 325 22.50 4.63 -26.78
C GLU A 325 23.88 3.94 -26.67
N GLU A 326 24.95 4.70 -26.88
CA GLU A 326 26.31 4.25 -26.56
C GLU A 326 26.45 4.00 -25.06
N MET A 327 27.17 2.94 -24.71
CA MET A 327 27.18 2.46 -23.34
C MET A 327 27.82 3.45 -22.37
N LYS A 328 27.12 3.69 -21.25
CA LYS A 328 27.57 4.48 -20.10
C LYS A 328 27.86 3.51 -18.96
N ASP A 329 29.11 3.51 -18.47
CA ASP A 329 29.64 2.57 -17.49
C ASP A 329 29.28 1.11 -17.84
N PRO A 330 29.91 0.52 -18.86
CA PRO A 330 29.54 -0.80 -19.37
C PRO A 330 29.75 -1.88 -18.31
N SER A 331 28.88 -2.87 -18.32
CA SER A 331 28.82 -3.95 -17.34
C SER A 331 28.46 -5.25 -18.02
N VAL A 332 28.98 -6.36 -17.49
CA VAL A 332 28.83 -7.69 -18.06
C VAL A 332 28.04 -8.58 -17.11
N THR A 333 27.10 -9.33 -17.68
CA THR A 333 26.35 -10.37 -16.99
C THR A 333 27.15 -11.67 -16.95
N THR A 334 26.77 -12.63 -16.09
CA THR A 334 27.45 -13.94 -15.98
C THR A 334 27.48 -14.75 -17.28
N CYS A 335 26.55 -14.48 -18.20
CA CYS A 335 26.48 -15.09 -19.52
C CYS A 335 27.33 -14.38 -20.60
N GLY A 336 28.03 -13.29 -20.25
CA GLY A 336 28.94 -12.57 -21.15
C GLY A 336 28.31 -11.42 -21.96
N HIS A 337 27.00 -11.19 -21.84
CA HIS A 337 26.33 -10.05 -22.51
C HIS A 337 26.59 -8.73 -21.76
N VAL A 338 26.81 -7.65 -22.52
CA VAL A 338 27.25 -6.34 -22.04
C VAL A 338 26.16 -5.27 -22.20
N PHE A 339 25.95 -4.45 -21.16
CA PHE A 339 24.96 -3.38 -21.11
C PHE A 339 25.46 -2.20 -20.24
N CYS A 340 24.77 -1.06 -20.26
CA CYS A 340 25.01 0.00 -19.27
C CYS A 340 24.73 -0.52 -17.85
N TRP A 341 25.57 -0.16 -16.87
CA TRP A 341 25.43 -0.57 -15.46
C TRP A 341 24.02 -0.31 -14.91
N THR A 342 23.48 0.88 -15.14
CA THR A 342 22.13 1.26 -14.69
C THR A 342 21.07 0.42 -15.37
N CYS A 343 21.12 0.29 -16.70
CA CYS A 343 20.12 -0.44 -17.48
C CYS A 343 20.00 -1.91 -17.06
N ILE A 344 21.13 -2.62 -16.89
CA ILE A 344 21.07 -4.03 -16.47
C ILE A 344 20.76 -4.18 -14.98
N SER A 345 21.18 -3.23 -14.13
CA SER A 345 20.86 -3.25 -12.70
C SER A 345 19.37 -3.07 -12.47
N ASP A 346 18.74 -2.15 -13.19
CA ASP A 346 17.30 -1.92 -13.10
C ASP A 346 16.53 -3.12 -13.67
N TRP A 347 16.96 -3.67 -14.80
CA TRP A 347 16.38 -4.89 -15.36
C TRP A 347 16.49 -6.08 -14.40
N ALA A 348 17.68 -6.35 -13.85
CA ALA A 348 17.91 -7.50 -12.96
C ALA A 348 17.20 -7.39 -11.61
N ARG A 349 16.78 -6.17 -11.19
CA ARG A 349 15.90 -5.98 -10.03
C ARG A 349 14.46 -6.39 -10.33
N GLU A 350 13.99 -6.17 -11.55
CA GLU A 350 12.64 -6.53 -11.98
C GLU A 350 12.55 -8.00 -12.40
N LYS A 351 13.49 -8.46 -13.23
CA LYS A 351 13.58 -9.84 -13.72
C LYS A 351 15.01 -10.37 -13.58
N PRO A 352 15.27 -11.37 -12.74
CA PRO A 352 16.62 -11.88 -12.47
C PRO A 352 17.14 -12.79 -13.61
N GLU A 353 17.06 -12.32 -14.85
CA GLU A 353 17.49 -13.01 -16.07
C GLU A 353 18.15 -12.04 -17.06
N CYS A 354 19.06 -12.53 -17.90
CA CYS A 354 19.68 -11.73 -18.96
C CYS A 354 18.65 -11.38 -20.06
N PRO A 355 18.54 -10.11 -20.51
CA PRO A 355 17.63 -9.70 -21.58
C PRO A 355 17.83 -10.44 -22.91
N LEU A 356 19.05 -10.89 -23.21
CA LEU A 356 19.39 -11.49 -24.49
C LEU A 356 19.26 -13.02 -24.50
N CYS A 357 19.73 -13.69 -23.44
CA CYS A 357 19.76 -15.17 -23.40
C CYS A 357 18.91 -15.80 -22.31
N ARG A 358 18.22 -15.01 -21.47
CA ARG A 358 17.36 -15.46 -20.36
C ARG A 358 18.05 -16.32 -19.30
N GLN A 359 19.38 -16.37 -19.30
CA GLN A 359 20.14 -17.02 -18.24
C GLN A 359 20.01 -16.22 -16.94
N SER A 360 19.90 -16.92 -15.80
CA SER A 360 19.73 -16.30 -14.49
C SER A 360 20.84 -15.28 -14.18
N CYS A 361 20.46 -14.05 -13.87
CA CYS A 361 21.37 -12.96 -13.58
C CYS A 361 20.83 -12.14 -12.39
N LEU A 362 21.51 -12.23 -11.24
CA LEU A 362 21.23 -11.39 -10.08
C LEU A 362 22.10 -10.13 -10.15
N VAL A 363 21.61 -9.01 -9.60
CA VAL A 363 22.36 -7.73 -9.55
C VAL A 363 23.76 -7.90 -8.97
N GLN A 364 23.91 -8.76 -7.95
CA GLN A 364 25.20 -9.05 -7.30
C GLN A 364 26.21 -9.79 -8.21
N HIS A 365 25.74 -10.39 -9.31
CA HIS A 365 26.57 -11.10 -10.29
C HIS A 365 26.87 -10.27 -11.55
N VAL A 366 26.37 -9.03 -11.60
CA VAL A 366 26.72 -8.08 -12.66
C VAL A 366 28.07 -7.47 -12.32
N LEU A 367 29.03 -7.59 -13.23
CA LEU A 367 30.38 -7.08 -13.05
C LEU A 367 30.58 -5.81 -13.88
N PRO A 368 31.01 -4.69 -13.29
CA PRO A 368 31.35 -3.49 -14.07
C PRO A 368 32.63 -3.76 -14.87
N LEU A 369 32.61 -3.44 -16.16
CA LEU A 369 33.81 -3.48 -16.99
C LEU A 369 34.66 -2.24 -16.66
N ARG A 370 35.94 -2.48 -16.41
CA ARG A 370 36.91 -1.41 -16.13
C ARG A 370 37.90 -1.36 -17.28
N GLY A 371 38.06 -0.15 -17.84
CA GLY A 371 39.05 0.17 -18.85
C GLY A 371 40.30 0.75 -18.24
#